data_AF-A0A7C2DU56-F1
#
_entry.id   AF-A0A7C2DU56-F1
#
_cell.length_a   1.000
_cell.length_b   1.000
_cell.length_c   1.000
_cell.angle_alpha   90.00
_cell.angle_beta   90.00
_cell.angle_gamma   90.00
#
_symmetry.space_group_name_H-M   'P 1'
#
loop_
_entity.id
_entity.type
_entity.pdbx_description
1 polymer ?
#
loop_
_entity_poly.entity_id
_entity_poly.type
_entity_poly.pdbx_seq_one_letter_code
_entity_poly.pdbx_strand_id
1 'polypeptide(L)'
;MAERAHRRKELTGVVVSDRMDKTRVVQVETLRRHPLYEKAVRHVRRYKAHDETNATRVGDVVLIAETRPLSKEKRWRIVRVLERARLEAAETGALALEEPAPAGRAAGRRAAGPGAEEGRRTER
;
A
#
# COMPACT_ATOMS: atom_id res chain seq x y z
N MET A 1 26.01 -4.52 -38.25
CA MET A 1 25.59 -3.17 -37.79
C MET A 1 24.77 -3.34 -36.53
N ALA A 2 25.27 -2.87 -35.38
CA ALA A 2 24.55 -3.03 -34.12
C ALA A 2 23.46 -1.95 -34.00
N GLU A 3 22.21 -2.40 -33.92
CA GLU A 3 21.05 -1.56 -33.64
C GLU A 3 21.23 -0.89 -32.27
N ARG A 4 21.49 0.43 -32.26
CA ARG A 4 21.52 1.20 -31.02
C ARG A 4 20.09 1.44 -30.56
N ALA A 5 19.54 0.48 -29.82
CA ALA A 5 18.29 0.70 -29.10
C ALA A 5 18.48 1.85 -28.09
N HIS A 6 17.94 3.02 -28.39
CA HIS A 6 17.91 4.15 -27.45
C HIS A 6 16.97 3.78 -26.29
N ARG A 7 17.55 3.24 -25.21
CA ARG A 7 16.78 2.86 -24.02
C ARG A 7 16.13 4.12 -23.43
N ARG A 8 14.80 4.12 -23.39
CA ARG A 8 14.00 5.20 -22.78
C ARG A 8 14.26 5.24 -21.28
N LYS A 9 14.24 6.43 -20.70
CA LYS A 9 14.37 6.58 -19.25
C LYS A 9 13.10 6.07 -18.57
N GLU A 10 13.29 5.23 -17.56
CA GLU A 10 12.23 4.72 -16.70
C GLU A 10 12.42 5.27 -15.29
N LEU A 11 11.32 5.69 -14.67
CA LEU A 11 11.31 6.21 -13.30
C LEU A 11 10.19 5.52 -12.54
N THR A 12 10.41 5.28 -11.25
CA THR A 12 9.38 4.77 -10.34
C THR A 12 8.87 5.90 -9.46
N GLY A 13 7.57 5.97 -9.24
CA GLY A 13 6.96 6.99 -8.40
C GLY A 13 5.57 6.61 -7.93
N VAL A 14 4.99 7.47 -7.09
CA VAL A 14 3.66 7.28 -6.49
C VAL A 14 2.65 8.19 -7.17
N VAL A 15 1.45 7.70 -7.42
CA VAL A 15 0.35 8.52 -7.95
C VAL A 15 -0.21 9.41 -6.85
N VAL A 16 -0.15 10.73 -7.05
CA VAL A 16 -0.65 11.73 -6.08
C VAL A 16 -2.03 12.24 -6.46
N SER A 17 -2.36 12.32 -7.76
CA SER A 17 -3.63 12.86 -8.21
C SER A 17 -4.12 12.22 -9.49
N ASP A 18 -5.43 11.98 -9.50
CA ASP A 18 -6.23 11.31 -10.50
C ASP A 18 -7.36 12.21 -11.06
N ARG A 19 -7.36 13.51 -10.74
CA ARG A 19 -8.44 14.44 -11.10
C ARG A 19 -8.56 14.75 -12.61
N MET A 20 -7.60 14.33 -13.42
CA MET A 20 -7.56 14.63 -14.85
C MET A 20 -7.87 13.38 -15.68
N ASP A 21 -8.54 13.58 -16.81
CA ASP A 21 -8.82 12.50 -17.76
C ASP A 21 -7.56 12.00 -18.45
N LYS A 22 -7.44 10.67 -18.53
CA LYS A 22 -6.37 9.93 -19.21
C LYS A 22 -4.96 10.31 -18.73
N THR A 23 -4.86 11.00 -17.59
CA THR A 23 -3.63 11.65 -17.13
C THR A 23 -3.52 11.53 -15.61
N ARG A 24 -2.44 10.94 -15.13
CA ARG A 24 -2.14 10.84 -13.71
C ARG A 24 -0.93 11.69 -13.35
N VAL A 25 -0.95 12.29 -12.17
CA VAL A 25 0.19 13.04 -11.62
C VAL A 25 1.01 12.10 -10.75
N VAL A 26 2.22 11.78 -11.21
CA VAL A 26 3.16 10.88 -10.53
C VAL A 26 4.23 11.70 -9.84
N GLN A 27 4.46 11.45 -8.57
CA GLN A 27 5.56 12.01 -7.80
C GLN A 27 6.74 11.04 -7.80
N VAL A 28 7.88 11.51 -8.29
CA VAL A 28 9.15 10.78 -8.25
C VAL A 28 10.07 11.47 -7.26
N GLU A 29 10.63 10.68 -6.36
CA GLU A 29 11.60 11.13 -5.38
C GLU A 29 12.99 10.69 -5.76
N THR A 30 13.97 11.57 -5.58
CA THR A 30 15.38 11.26 -5.83
C THR A 30 16.23 11.87 -4.72
N LEU A 31 17.15 11.07 -4.17
CA LEU A 31 18.15 11.56 -3.24
C LEU A 31 19.32 12.12 -4.03
N ARG A 32 19.65 13.40 -3.81
CA ARG A 32 20.85 14.03 -4.35
C ARG A 32 21.66 14.64 -3.21
N ARG A 33 22.98 14.50 -3.27
CA ARG A 33 23.87 15.15 -2.30
C ARG A 33 24.01 16.62 -2.68
N HIS A 34 23.94 17.51 -1.70
CA HIS A 34 24.25 18.92 -1.92
C HIS A 34 25.72 19.06 -2.32
N PRO A 35 26.07 19.81 -3.39
CA PRO A 35 27.44 19.82 -3.93
C PRO A 35 28.48 20.34 -2.94
N LEU A 36 28.13 21.32 -2.11
CA LEU A 36 29.06 21.94 -1.14
C LEU A 36 29.08 21.25 0.23
N TYR A 37 27.92 20.74 0.67
CA TYR A 37 27.74 20.27 2.05
C TYR A 37 27.62 18.75 2.14
N GLU A 38 27.55 18.06 1.00
CA GLU A 38 27.47 16.61 0.87
C GLU A 38 26.28 15.91 1.57
N LYS A 39 25.42 16.68 2.26
CA LYS A 39 24.18 16.23 2.87
C LYS A 39 23.22 15.68 1.81
N ALA A 40 22.64 14.51 2.09
CA ALA A 40 21.61 13.92 1.23
C ALA A 40 20.31 14.72 1.35
N VAL A 41 19.85 15.30 0.23
CA VAL A 41 18.61 16.09 0.14
C VAL A 41 17.62 15.38 -0.78
N ARG A 42 16.38 15.25 -0.32
CA ARG A 42 15.27 14.70 -1.09
C ARG A 42 14.80 15.73 -2.12
N HIS A 43 14.84 15.36 -3.40
CA HIS A 43 14.27 16.13 -4.49
C HIS A 43 13.00 15.45 -4.98
N VAL A 44 11.92 16.22 -5.03
CA VAL A 44 10.61 15.74 -5.43
C VAL A 44 10.24 16.39 -6.77
N ARG A 45 9.90 15.59 -7.78
CA ARG A 45 9.43 16.08 -9.07
C ARG A 45 8.11 15.41 -9.44
N ARG A 46 7.18 16.19 -9.98
CA ARG A 46 5.87 15.71 -10.42
C ARG A 46 5.85 15.61 -11.94
N TYR A 47 5.36 14.49 -12.44
CA TYR A 47 5.28 14.18 -13.87
C TYR A 47 3.84 13.87 -14.27
N LYS A 48 3.42 14.38 -15.44
CA LYS A 48 2.12 14.05 -16.04
C LYS A 48 2.29 12.81 -16.90
N ALA A 49 1.73 11.70 -16.44
CA ALA A 49 1.79 10.41 -17.10
C ALA A 49 0.50 10.11 -17.87
N HIS A 50 0.62 9.51 -19.04
CA HIS A 50 -0.50 9.00 -19.84
C HIS A 50 -0.94 7.63 -19.37
N ASP A 51 -2.24 7.49 -19.16
CA ASP A 51 -2.95 6.24 -18.87
C ASP A 51 -4.22 6.27 -19.73
N GLU A 52 -4.39 5.36 -20.67
CA GLU A 52 -5.57 5.34 -21.57
C GLU A 52 -6.81 4.81 -20.86
N THR A 53 -6.61 3.82 -19.99
CA THR A 53 -7.68 3.07 -19.32
C THR A 53 -8.03 3.68 -17.96
N ASN A 54 -7.29 4.69 -17.49
CA ASN A 54 -7.40 5.28 -16.15
C ASN A 54 -7.35 4.22 -15.03
N ALA A 55 -6.67 3.10 -15.28
CA ALA A 55 -6.70 1.94 -14.40
C ALA A 55 -6.00 2.21 -13.05
N THR A 56 -5.11 3.20 -13.02
CA THR A 56 -4.31 3.55 -11.84
C THR A 56 -5.07 4.49 -10.91
N ARG A 57 -4.97 4.24 -9.60
CA ARG A 57 -5.58 5.03 -8.53
C ARG A 57 -4.54 5.82 -7.73
N VAL A 58 -5.01 6.71 -6.86
CA VAL A 58 -4.14 7.47 -5.95
C VAL A 58 -3.48 6.51 -4.95
N GLY A 59 -2.18 6.69 -4.71
CA GLY A 59 -1.39 5.84 -3.82
C GLY A 59 -0.73 4.64 -4.48
N ASP A 60 -1.02 4.35 -5.76
CA ASP A 60 -0.36 3.28 -6.49
C ASP A 60 1.12 3.62 -6.78
N VAL A 61 1.99 2.61 -6.69
CA VAL A 61 3.39 2.71 -7.10
C VAL A 61 3.49 2.28 -8.55
N VAL A 62 3.93 3.19 -9.41
CA VAL A 62 3.97 3.00 -10.87
C VAL A 62 5.36 3.20 -11.45
N LEU A 63 5.65 2.41 -12.48
CA LEU A 63 6.78 2.60 -13.38
C LEU A 63 6.33 3.46 -14.58
N ILE A 64 6.95 4.62 -14.74
CA ILE A 64 6.72 5.53 -15.87
C ILE A 64 7.91 5.51 -16.83
N ALA A 65 7.63 5.59 -18.13
CA ALA A 65 8.64 5.70 -19.17
C ALA A 65 8.46 6.96 -20.00
N GLU A 66 9.59 7.52 -20.45
CA GLU A 66 9.61 8.64 -21.38
C GLU A 66 9.00 8.25 -22.73
N THR A 67 8.21 9.15 -23.31
CA THR A 67 7.56 8.94 -24.60
C THR A 67 7.59 10.21 -25.44
N ARG A 68 7.10 10.12 -26.68
CA ARG A 68 6.90 11.30 -27.51
C ARG A 68 5.98 12.29 -26.79
N PRO A 69 6.14 13.61 -27.00
CA PRO A 69 5.24 14.59 -26.40
C PRO A 69 3.80 14.32 -26.86
N LEU A 70 2.90 14.06 -25.91
CA LEU A 70 1.46 13.91 -26.18
C LEU A 70 0.71 15.23 -25.98
N SER A 71 1.29 16.13 -25.18
CA SER A 71 0.81 17.49 -24.92
C SER A 71 1.99 18.34 -24.42
N LYS A 72 1.73 19.59 -24.02
CA LYS A 72 2.75 20.55 -23.53
C LYS A 72 3.64 19.96 -22.44
N GLU A 73 3.03 19.32 -21.45
CA GLU A 73 3.70 18.79 -20.25
C GLU A 73 3.65 17.26 -20.15
N LYS A 74 2.80 16.60 -20.95
CA LYS A 74 2.57 15.16 -20.90
C LYS A 74 3.56 14.43 -21.82
N ARG A 75 4.68 13.99 -21.22
CA ARG A 75 5.81 13.33 -21.90
C ARG A 75 6.15 11.95 -21.33
N TRP A 76 5.32 11.47 -20.42
CA TRP A 76 5.51 10.20 -19.72
C TRP A 76 4.30 9.31 -19.95
N ARG A 77 4.50 7.99 -19.97
CA ARG A 77 3.43 6.99 -19.98
C ARG A 77 3.61 6.01 -18.83
N ILE A 78 2.52 5.50 -18.29
CA ILE A 78 2.56 4.40 -17.32
C ILE A 78 2.88 3.11 -18.08
N VAL A 79 3.87 2.36 -17.62
CA VAL A 79 4.27 1.07 -18.21
C VAL A 79 3.75 -0.09 -17.38
N ARG A 80 3.92 0.01 -16.06
CA ARG A 80 3.56 -1.06 -15.12
C ARG A 80 3.12 -0.47 -13.79
N VAL A 81 2.09 -1.06 -13.20
CA VAL A 81 1.74 -0.86 -11.79
C VAL A 81 2.52 -1.90 -10.98
N LEU A 82 3.36 -1.45 -10.07
CA LEU A 82 4.20 -2.31 -9.23
C LEU A 82 3.44 -2.76 -7.98
N GLU A 83 2.81 -1.80 -7.30
CA GLU A 83 2.03 -2.03 -6.09
C GLU A 83 0.73 -1.23 -6.18
N ARG A 84 -0.38 -1.91 -5.90
CA ARG A 84 -1.69 -1.26 -5.80
C ARG A 84 -1.90 -0.81 -4.36
N ALA A 85 -2.46 0.38 -4.19
CA ALA A 85 -2.77 0.93 -2.89
C ALA A 85 -3.60 -0.08 -2.07
N ARG A 86 -3.11 -0.40 -0.87
CA ARG A 86 -3.68 -1.39 0.05
C ARG A 86 -5.08 -1.05 0.59
N LEU A 87 -5.63 0.11 0.24
CA LEU A 87 -6.87 0.64 0.81
C LEU A 87 -8.06 -0.31 0.65
N GLU A 88 -8.12 -1.16 -0.39
CA GLU A 88 -9.23 -2.11 -0.56
C GLU A 88 -9.03 -3.46 0.16
N ALA A 89 -7.81 -3.78 0.60
CA ALA A 89 -7.56 -5.01 1.35
C ALA A 89 -8.06 -4.91 2.82
N ALA A 90 -8.44 -3.72 3.28
CA ALA A 90 -8.98 -3.50 4.62
C ALA A 90 -10.52 -3.61 4.68
N GLU A 91 -11.22 -3.47 3.55
CA GLU A 91 -12.69 -3.47 3.53
C GLU A 91 -13.29 -4.87 3.32
N THR A 92 -12.54 -5.80 2.74
CA THR A 92 -13.00 -7.19 2.50
C THR A 92 -12.30 -8.16 3.45
N GLY A 93 -12.62 -8.08 4.74
CA GLY A 93 -12.00 -8.93 5.78
C GLY A 93 -12.79 -9.06 7.07
N ALA A 94 -14.12 -8.85 7.03
CA ALA A 94 -14.98 -8.97 8.21
C ALA A 94 -16.33 -9.62 7.88
N LEU A 95 -16.33 -10.73 7.14
CA LEU A 95 -17.53 -11.54 6.90
C LEU A 95 -17.18 -13.02 6.78
N ALA A 96 -16.88 -13.65 7.92
CA ALA A 96 -16.92 -15.10 8.09
C ALA A 96 -16.90 -15.42 9.59
N LEU A 97 -18.07 -15.60 10.19
CA LEU A 97 -18.46 -16.64 11.15
C LEU A 97 -19.93 -16.39 11.54
N GLU A 98 -20.84 -16.77 10.63
CA GLU A 98 -22.12 -17.32 11.07
C GLU A 98 -21.82 -18.71 11.62
N GLU A 99 -21.98 -18.88 12.93
CA GLU A 99 -22.34 -20.18 13.49
C GLU A 99 -23.72 -20.02 14.12
N PRO A 100 -24.83 -20.43 13.46
CA PRO A 100 -26.04 -20.70 14.21
C PRO A 100 -25.77 -21.90 15.13
N ALA A 101 -25.98 -21.67 16.43
CA ALA A 101 -25.95 -22.70 17.45
C ALA A 101 -26.71 -23.96 17.00
N PRO A 102 -26.16 -25.16 17.29
CA PRO A 102 -26.90 -25.96 18.26
C PRO A 102 -26.00 -26.89 19.09
N ALA A 103 -26.18 -26.84 20.41
CA ALA A 103 -26.32 -28.01 21.30
C ALA A 103 -25.92 -27.61 22.72
N GLY A 104 -26.88 -27.04 23.45
CA GLY A 104 -26.84 -27.02 24.91
C GLY A 104 -26.92 -28.45 25.44
N ARG A 105 -25.78 -29.15 25.46
CA ARG A 105 -25.59 -30.42 26.16
C ARG A 105 -25.62 -30.09 27.65
N ALA A 106 -26.75 -30.31 28.30
CA ALA A 106 -26.87 -30.24 29.75
C ALA A 106 -25.98 -31.32 30.37
N ALA A 107 -24.74 -30.95 30.68
CA ALA A 107 -23.83 -31.73 31.51
C ALA A 107 -24.24 -31.53 32.97
N GLY A 108 -24.98 -32.50 33.51
CA GLY A 108 -25.20 -32.65 34.94
C GLY A 108 -24.76 -34.03 35.38
N ARG A 109 -23.45 -34.24 35.56
CA ARG A 109 -22.93 -35.39 36.33
C ARG A 109 -22.18 -34.91 37.56
N ARG A 110 -22.50 -35.63 38.63
CA ARG A 110 -22.23 -35.44 40.06
C ARG A 110 -20.74 -35.53 40.47
N ALA A 111 -20.55 -35.14 41.74
CA ALA A 111 -19.51 -35.53 42.71
C ALA A 111 -18.20 -34.72 42.61
N ALA A 112 -17.55 -34.29 43.70
CA ALA A 112 -17.58 -34.67 45.11
C ALA A 112 -17.13 -33.48 46.01
N GLY A 113 -17.59 -33.41 47.26
CA GLY A 113 -16.94 -32.61 48.32
C GLY A 113 -15.76 -33.39 48.94
N PRO A 114 -15.39 -33.16 50.22
CA PRO A 114 -15.52 -31.97 51.07
C PRO A 114 -14.17 -31.64 51.81
N GLY A 115 -14.13 -30.54 52.57
CA GLY A 115 -13.44 -30.53 53.88
C GLY A 115 -12.20 -29.64 54.11
N ALA A 116 -12.11 -29.19 55.36
CA ALA A 116 -10.98 -28.62 56.13
C ALA A 116 -10.51 -27.21 55.75
N GLU A 117 -10.82 -26.14 56.50
CA GLU A 117 -10.39 -25.80 57.87
C GLU A 117 -8.88 -25.56 58.02
N GLU A 118 -8.50 -24.27 58.04
CA GLU A 118 -7.54 -23.63 58.96
C GLU A 118 -7.50 -22.14 58.56
N GLY A 119 -7.63 -21.14 59.42
CA GLY A 119 -7.23 -21.09 60.82
C GLY A 119 -6.05 -20.14 60.96
N ARG A 120 -6.36 -18.84 61.09
CA ARG A 120 -5.53 -17.79 61.72
C ARG A 120 -4.21 -17.42 61.04
N ARG A 121 -4.08 -16.14 60.67
CA ARG A 121 -3.26 -15.19 61.43
C ARG A 121 -3.35 -13.79 60.84
N THR A 122 -3.83 -12.88 61.67
CA THR A 122 -3.48 -11.47 61.70
C THR A 122 -1.95 -11.31 61.66
N GLU A 123 -1.45 -10.50 60.72
CA GLU A 123 -0.11 -9.93 60.81
C GLU A 123 -0.20 -8.41 60.85
N ARG A 124 0.83 -7.85 61.47
CA ARG A 124 1.00 -6.50 61.99
C ARG A 124 2.11 -5.83 61.21
#